data_AF-A0A554MNM8-F1
#
_entry.id   AF-A0A554MNM8-F1
#
_cell.length_a   1.000
_cell.length_b   1.000
_cell.length_c   1.000
_cell.angle_alpha   90.00
_cell.angle_beta   90.00
_cell.angle_gamma   90.00
#
_symmetry.space_group_name_H-M   'P 1'
#
loop_
_entity.id
_entity.type
_entity.pdbx_description
1 polymer ?
#
loop_
_entity_poly.entity_id
_entity_poly.type
_entity_poly.pdbx_seq_one_letter_code
_entity_poly.pdbx_strand_id
1 'polypeptide(L)'
;MKTKFLYLVLFLAGVCLGAAAVVRGVRSEWGHQQADFHEHADFAVVIDGEKVDFGKIGMMSVKPCGDTHEEDELSLSDVIHLHNGDGNVAHAHRAGLSWKDFFITQGILVEDKGVTFRDGASYLNNGTSAWSGWKNGKFVEDLWAQEIRDLDRVLFSYGSVLSDFRLSEDRLALESGLFLTSEACVQSGTCSHRGTSAPENCGDMPSSFWLDLLRLSR
;
A
#
# COMPACT_ATOMS: atom_id res chain seq x y z
N MET A 1 12.14 71.04 -0.20
CA MET A 1 11.25 69.98 0.35
C MET A 1 10.67 69.04 -0.70
N LYS A 2 10.22 69.52 -1.87
CA LYS A 2 9.55 68.69 -2.89
C LYS A 2 10.39 67.55 -3.47
N THR A 3 11.70 67.76 -3.69
CA THR A 3 12.59 66.76 -4.30
C THR A 3 12.89 65.59 -3.35
N LYS A 4 13.10 65.85 -2.06
CA LYS A 4 13.34 64.80 -1.06
C LYS A 4 12.11 63.91 -0.84
N PHE A 5 10.91 64.49 -0.94
CA PHE A 5 9.65 63.76 -0.87
C PHE A 5 9.46 62.83 -2.08
N LEU A 6 9.83 63.28 -3.29
CA LEU A 6 9.76 62.47 -4.50
C LEU A 6 10.68 61.24 -4.44
N TYR A 7 11.92 61.41 -3.96
CA TYR A 7 12.85 60.28 -3.81
C TYR A 7 12.38 59.26 -2.77
N LEU A 8 11.75 59.71 -1.67
CA LEU A 8 11.18 58.81 -0.67
C LEU A 8 10.03 57.98 -1.24
N VAL A 9 9.15 58.60 -2.03
CA VAL A 9 8.03 57.90 -2.69
C VAL A 9 8.53 56.88 -3.70
N LEU A 10 9.54 57.22 -4.51
CA LEU A 10 10.14 56.29 -5.49
C LEU A 10 10.85 55.11 -4.81
N PHE A 11 11.56 55.36 -3.69
CA PHE A 11 12.20 54.32 -2.91
C PHE A 11 11.17 53.34 -2.31
N LEU A 12 10.11 53.86 -1.69
CA LEU A 12 9.04 53.03 -1.13
C LEU A 12 8.31 52.22 -2.22
N ALA A 13 8.03 52.82 -3.38
CA ALA A 13 7.44 52.11 -4.52
C ALA A 13 8.35 50.98 -5.02
N GLY A 14 9.66 51.21 -5.11
CA GLY A 14 10.64 50.19 -5.48
C GLY A 14 10.71 49.02 -4.49
N VAL A 15 10.67 49.31 -3.19
CA VAL A 15 10.64 48.28 -2.13
C VAL A 15 9.34 47.45 -2.20
N CYS A 16 8.19 48.10 -2.40
CA CYS A 16 6.91 47.41 -2.54
C CYS A 16 6.87 46.50 -3.79
N LEU A 17 7.41 46.96 -4.92
CA LEU A 17 7.49 46.17 -6.16
C LEU A 17 8.44 44.98 -6.00
N GLY A 18 9.59 45.18 -5.34
CA GLY A 18 10.54 44.11 -5.03
C GLY A 18 9.94 43.04 -4.11
N ALA A 19 9.26 43.46 -3.03
CA ALA A 19 8.59 42.54 -2.12
C ALA A 19 7.48 41.73 -2.82
N ALA A 20 6.69 42.38 -3.68
CA ALA A 20 5.66 41.69 -4.47
C ALA A 20 6.24 40.68 -5.46
N ALA A 21 7.40 40.97 -6.07
CA ALA A 21 8.10 40.03 -6.94
C ALA A 21 8.66 38.83 -6.18
N VAL A 22 9.23 39.04 -4.98
CA VAL A 22 9.71 37.96 -4.11
C VAL A 22 8.55 37.08 -3.64
N VAL A 23 7.44 37.65 -3.19
CA VAL A 23 6.25 36.87 -2.77
C VAL A 23 5.67 36.08 -3.94
N ARG A 24 5.63 36.64 -5.15
CA ARG A 24 5.18 35.91 -6.36
C ARG A 24 6.15 34.80 -6.77
N GLY A 25 7.45 35.04 -6.71
CA GLY A 25 8.49 34.04 -7.00
C GLY A 25 8.45 32.88 -6.01
N VAL A 26 8.40 33.19 -4.70
CA VAL A 26 8.26 32.17 -3.65
C VAL A 26 6.96 31.39 -3.82
N ARG A 27 5.84 32.02 -4.15
CA ARG A 27 4.56 31.30 -4.34
C ARG A 27 4.55 30.40 -5.59
N SER A 28 5.38 30.70 -6.60
CA SER A 28 5.52 29.91 -7.82
C SER A 28 6.28 28.60 -7.62
N GLU A 29 7.22 28.55 -6.66
CA GLU A 29 8.02 27.34 -6.41
C GLU A 29 7.31 26.32 -5.49
N TRP A 30 6.25 26.74 -4.78
CA TRP A 30 5.49 25.89 -3.85
C TRP A 30 4.27 25.24 -4.53
N GLY A 31 4.08 25.48 -5.84
CA GLY A 31 3.08 24.83 -6.67
C GLY A 31 3.52 23.50 -7.27
N HIS A 32 4.67 22.95 -6.83
CA HIS A 32 5.00 21.56 -7.13
C HIS A 32 4.17 20.65 -6.23
N GLN A 33 3.06 20.17 -6.81
CA GLN A 33 2.41 18.90 -6.56
C GLN A 33 3.19 18.03 -5.57
N GLN A 34 2.80 18.06 -4.29
CA GLN A 34 3.15 16.96 -3.41
C GLN A 34 2.63 15.73 -4.13
N ALA A 35 3.51 14.82 -4.53
CA ALA A 35 3.06 13.48 -4.85
C ALA A 35 2.32 13.02 -3.59
N ASP A 36 1.01 12.82 -3.70
CA ASP A 36 0.26 12.21 -2.61
C ASP A 36 1.01 10.94 -2.24
N PHE A 37 1.24 10.75 -0.94
CA PHE A 37 1.98 9.58 -0.47
C PHE A 37 1.28 8.35 -1.01
N HIS A 38 2.01 7.53 -1.76
CA HIS A 38 1.44 6.36 -2.37
C HIS A 38 2.53 5.31 -2.60
N GLU A 39 2.49 4.25 -1.81
CA GLU A 39 3.48 3.18 -1.83
C GLU A 39 2.81 1.84 -2.16
N HIS A 40 3.51 1.01 -2.93
CA HIS A 40 3.07 -0.31 -3.36
C HIS A 40 4.04 -1.37 -2.86
N ALA A 41 3.54 -2.44 -2.25
CA ALA A 41 4.39 -3.53 -1.77
C ALA A 41 3.84 -4.89 -2.16
N ASP A 42 4.71 -5.74 -2.72
CA ASP A 42 4.40 -7.14 -2.98
C ASP A 42 4.39 -7.92 -1.65
N PHE A 43 3.36 -8.72 -1.43
CA PHE A 43 3.28 -9.59 -0.26
C PHE A 43 2.72 -10.98 -0.57
N ALA A 44 2.98 -11.90 0.34
CA ALA A 44 2.34 -13.20 0.37
C ALA A 44 2.20 -13.67 1.82
N VAL A 45 1.12 -14.41 2.06
CA VAL A 45 0.95 -15.21 3.28
C VAL A 45 0.94 -16.67 2.86
N VAL A 46 1.77 -17.48 3.50
CA VAL A 46 1.89 -18.91 3.26
C VAL A 46 1.62 -19.64 4.55
N ILE A 47 0.75 -20.64 4.50
CA ILE A 47 0.36 -21.45 5.65
C ILE A 47 0.58 -22.91 5.28
N ASP A 48 1.45 -23.59 6.01
CA ASP A 48 1.82 -24.99 5.79
C ASP A 48 2.21 -25.29 4.33
N GLY A 49 2.88 -24.33 3.68
CA GLY A 49 3.35 -24.41 2.29
C GLY A 49 2.35 -23.95 1.24
N GLU A 50 1.13 -23.59 1.62
CA GLU A 50 0.09 -23.12 0.71
C GLU A 50 -0.08 -21.59 0.77
N LYS A 51 -0.03 -20.93 -0.40
CA LYS A 51 -0.25 -19.48 -0.49
C LYS A 51 -1.73 -19.15 -0.28
N VAL A 52 -2.00 -18.25 0.65
CA VAL A 52 -3.34 -17.69 0.89
C VAL A 52 -3.72 -16.76 -0.27
N ASP A 53 -4.92 -16.95 -0.79
CA ASP A 53 -5.48 -16.13 -1.88
C ASP A 53 -6.21 -14.90 -1.34
N PHE A 54 -5.56 -13.75 -1.46
CA PHE A 54 -6.10 -12.42 -1.17
C PHE A 54 -6.81 -11.77 -2.37
N GLY A 55 -6.78 -12.40 -3.56
CA GLY A 55 -7.43 -11.92 -4.79
C GLY A 55 -8.96 -11.97 -4.76
N LYS A 56 -9.55 -12.37 -3.63
CA LYS A 56 -10.98 -12.63 -3.48
C LYS A 56 -11.75 -11.33 -3.33
N ILE A 57 -12.97 -11.34 -3.85
CA ILE A 57 -13.95 -10.25 -3.78
C ILE A 57 -14.04 -9.56 -2.41
N GLY A 58 -14.12 -10.34 -1.34
CA GLY A 58 -14.29 -9.81 0.01
C GLY A 58 -13.07 -9.08 0.57
N MET A 59 -11.92 -9.14 -0.11
CA MET A 59 -10.65 -8.52 0.26
C MET A 59 -10.34 -7.28 -0.62
N MET A 60 -11.19 -6.97 -1.61
CA MET A 60 -10.95 -5.90 -2.57
C MET A 60 -11.71 -4.64 -2.18
N SER A 61 -11.02 -3.50 -2.22
CA SER A 61 -11.64 -2.19 -2.35
C SER A 61 -12.04 -1.95 -3.81
N VAL A 62 -13.23 -1.39 -3.99
CA VAL A 62 -13.87 -1.19 -5.29
C VAL A 62 -14.29 0.25 -5.42
N LYS A 63 -13.72 0.92 -6.42
CA LYS A 63 -14.11 2.27 -6.82
C LYS A 63 -14.58 2.26 -8.28
N PRO A 64 -15.85 2.62 -8.56
CA PRO A 64 -16.36 2.69 -9.92
C PRO A 64 -15.62 3.71 -10.78
N CYS A 65 -15.44 3.41 -12.06
CA CYS A 65 -14.83 4.34 -13.01
C CYS A 65 -15.80 5.50 -13.35
N GLY A 66 -15.50 6.74 -12.95
CA GLY A 66 -16.19 7.96 -13.39
C GLY A 66 -16.42 9.00 -12.28
N ASP A 67 -16.91 10.20 -12.64
CA ASP A 67 -17.28 11.27 -11.69
C ASP A 67 -18.61 10.98 -10.93
N THR A 68 -19.10 9.75 -10.98
CA THR A 68 -20.40 9.38 -10.42
C THR A 68 -20.24 8.97 -8.96
N HIS A 69 -20.75 9.84 -8.08
CA HIS A 69 -21.19 9.65 -6.69
C HIS A 69 -20.43 8.62 -5.82
N GLU A 70 -19.82 9.12 -4.75
CA GLU A 70 -19.15 8.38 -3.64
C GLU A 70 -19.98 7.25 -3.00
N GLU A 71 -21.26 7.14 -3.34
CA GLU A 71 -22.22 6.20 -2.73
C GLU A 71 -22.06 4.74 -3.23
N ASP A 72 -21.32 4.52 -4.32
CA ASP A 72 -21.09 3.19 -4.93
C ASP A 72 -19.70 2.59 -4.58
N GLU A 73 -18.95 3.23 -3.67
CA GLU A 73 -17.63 2.74 -3.22
C GLU A 73 -17.77 1.64 -2.16
N LEU A 74 -17.19 0.47 -2.45
CA LEU A 74 -17.00 -0.59 -1.45
C LEU A 74 -15.54 -0.60 -1.05
N SER A 75 -15.19 0.24 -0.09
CA SER A 75 -13.83 0.34 0.44
C SER A 75 -13.73 -0.39 1.78
N LEU A 76 -12.75 -1.30 1.91
CA LEU A 76 -12.36 -1.85 3.21
C LEU A 76 -11.55 -0.83 4.01
N SER A 77 -10.80 0.03 3.33
CA SER A 77 -10.06 1.15 3.90
C SER A 77 -9.53 2.06 2.80
N ASP A 78 -9.71 3.37 2.97
CA ASP A 78 -9.25 4.39 2.01
C ASP A 78 -7.75 4.69 2.12
N VAL A 79 -7.11 4.22 3.20
CA VAL A 79 -5.68 4.46 3.45
C VAL A 79 -4.81 3.26 3.14
N ILE A 80 -5.38 2.05 3.16
CA ILE A 80 -4.65 0.83 2.84
C ILE A 80 -5.53 -0.32 2.36
N HIS A 81 -5.31 -0.76 1.12
CA HIS A 81 -6.22 -1.73 0.50
C HIS A 81 -5.57 -2.56 -0.61
N LEU A 82 -6.39 -3.48 -1.13
CA LEU A 82 -6.18 -4.22 -2.37
C LEU A 82 -7.25 -3.77 -3.35
N HIS A 83 -6.99 -3.84 -4.66
CA HIS A 83 -8.00 -3.57 -5.68
C HIS A 83 -7.73 -4.38 -6.94
N ASN A 84 -8.63 -4.31 -7.92
CA ASN A 84 -8.49 -4.94 -9.24
C ASN A 84 -8.30 -6.47 -9.23
N GLY A 85 -8.71 -7.15 -8.16
CA GLY A 85 -8.49 -8.59 -8.00
C GLY A 85 -7.03 -8.97 -7.79
N ASP A 86 -6.14 -8.00 -7.57
CA ASP A 86 -4.74 -8.25 -7.28
C ASP A 86 -4.55 -8.48 -5.78
N GLY A 87 -4.43 -9.75 -5.40
CA GLY A 87 -4.12 -10.16 -4.04
C GLY A 87 -2.64 -10.12 -3.68
N ASN A 88 -1.77 -9.58 -4.55
CA ASN A 88 -0.32 -9.63 -4.36
C ASN A 88 0.28 -8.28 -4.00
N VAL A 89 -0.37 -7.17 -4.32
CA VAL A 89 0.15 -5.82 -4.09
C VAL A 89 -0.72 -5.08 -3.09
N ALA A 90 -0.14 -4.71 -1.96
CA ALA A 90 -0.76 -3.81 -0.99
C ALA A 90 -0.51 -2.36 -1.39
N HIS A 91 -1.56 -1.54 -1.36
CA HIS A 91 -1.54 -0.12 -1.68
C HIS A 91 -1.64 0.69 -0.38
N ALA A 92 -0.68 1.58 -0.10
CA ALA A 92 -0.64 2.40 1.10
C ALA A 92 -0.64 3.89 0.75
N HIS A 93 -1.69 4.61 1.13
CA HIS A 93 -1.94 6.01 0.78
C HIS A 93 -1.55 6.96 1.93
N ARG A 94 -0.88 6.44 2.97
CA ARG A 94 -0.37 7.24 4.09
C ARG A 94 0.88 6.60 4.71
N ALA A 95 1.84 7.45 5.07
CA ALA A 95 3.06 7.04 5.77
C ALA A 95 2.76 6.44 7.15
N GLY A 96 3.64 5.56 7.61
CA GLY A 96 3.58 4.96 8.94
C GLY A 96 2.57 3.81 9.08
N LEU A 97 1.93 3.38 7.98
CA LEU A 97 1.06 2.21 7.99
C LEU A 97 1.89 0.92 8.05
N SER A 98 1.58 0.09 9.03
CA SER A 98 2.24 -1.19 9.23
C SER A 98 1.52 -2.32 8.52
N TRP A 99 2.20 -3.46 8.35
CA TRP A 99 1.55 -4.69 7.89
C TRP A 99 0.44 -5.14 8.85
N LYS A 100 0.56 -4.87 10.16
CA LYS A 100 -0.51 -5.11 11.11
C LYS A 100 -1.76 -4.30 10.78
N ASP A 101 -1.59 -3.01 10.45
CA ASP A 101 -2.71 -2.16 10.04
C ASP A 101 -3.40 -2.72 8.78
N PHE A 102 -2.60 -3.16 7.79
CA PHE A 102 -3.10 -3.82 6.58
C PHE A 102 -4.01 -5.02 6.90
N PHE A 103 -3.50 -6.00 7.65
CA PHE A 103 -4.29 -7.20 7.92
C PHE A 103 -5.56 -6.90 8.73
N ILE A 104 -5.50 -5.93 9.66
CA ILE A 104 -6.69 -5.50 10.40
C ILE A 104 -7.76 -4.92 9.46
N THR A 105 -7.40 -4.11 8.45
CA THR A 105 -8.39 -3.61 7.47
C THR A 105 -8.96 -4.72 6.60
N GLN A 106 -8.20 -5.79 6.37
CA GLN A 106 -8.68 -7.01 5.73
C GLN A 106 -9.55 -7.89 6.64
N GLY A 107 -9.90 -7.44 7.85
CA GLY A 107 -10.68 -8.20 8.82
C GLY A 107 -9.92 -9.39 9.43
N ILE A 108 -8.59 -9.35 9.38
CA ILE A 108 -7.70 -10.38 9.91
C ILE A 108 -7.11 -9.86 11.22
N LEU A 109 -7.33 -10.61 12.31
CA LEU A 109 -6.84 -10.23 13.64
C LEU A 109 -5.38 -10.65 13.78
N VAL A 110 -4.51 -9.69 14.08
CA VAL A 110 -3.08 -9.91 14.35
C VAL A 110 -2.80 -9.68 15.82
N GLU A 111 -2.46 -10.76 16.52
CA GLU A 111 -2.14 -10.79 17.95
C GLU A 111 -0.67 -11.22 18.15
N ASP A 112 -0.12 -11.00 19.35
CA ASP A 112 1.27 -11.32 19.67
C ASP A 112 1.63 -12.80 19.41
N LYS A 113 0.64 -13.69 19.47
CA LYS A 113 0.82 -15.13 19.27
C LYS A 113 0.45 -15.60 17.87
N GLY A 114 -0.06 -14.78 16.97
CA GLY A 114 -0.41 -15.21 15.62
C GLY A 114 -1.59 -14.48 15.03
N VAL A 115 -2.29 -15.15 14.12
CA VAL A 115 -3.28 -14.52 13.24
C VAL A 115 -4.58 -15.31 13.22
N THR A 116 -5.71 -14.61 13.23
CA THR A 116 -7.05 -15.20 13.02
C THR A 116 -7.72 -14.57 11.80
N PHE A 117 -8.10 -15.41 10.84
CA PHE A 117 -8.77 -15.01 9.60
C PHE A 117 -10.29 -14.82 9.79
N ARG A 118 -10.93 -14.19 8.80
CA ARG A 118 -12.37 -13.85 8.82
C ARG A 118 -13.30 -15.06 8.93
N ASP A 119 -12.85 -16.22 8.47
CA ASP A 119 -13.58 -17.48 8.56
C ASP A 119 -13.45 -18.17 9.95
N GLY A 120 -12.68 -17.55 10.86
CA GLY A 120 -12.41 -18.06 12.20
C GLY A 120 -11.19 -18.99 12.27
N ALA A 121 -10.48 -19.23 11.17
CA ALA A 121 -9.25 -20.01 11.21
C ALA A 121 -8.15 -19.26 11.95
N SER A 122 -7.60 -19.86 13.01
CA SER A 122 -6.53 -19.27 13.84
C SER A 122 -5.23 -20.05 13.71
N TYR A 123 -4.14 -19.33 13.49
CA TYR A 123 -2.78 -19.84 13.33
C TYR A 123 -1.90 -19.22 14.40
N LEU A 124 -1.78 -19.90 15.54
CA LEU A 124 -1.08 -19.41 16.72
C LEU A 124 0.24 -20.15 16.92
N ASN A 125 1.30 -19.37 17.15
CA ASN A 125 2.61 -19.81 17.57
C ASN A 125 2.50 -20.75 18.77
N ASN A 126 3.09 -21.92 18.62
CA ASN A 126 3.14 -22.96 19.62
C ASN A 126 4.48 -23.72 19.51
N GLY A 127 4.69 -24.73 20.35
CA GLY A 127 5.95 -25.48 20.37
C GLY A 127 6.24 -26.30 19.10
N THR A 128 5.28 -26.40 18.18
CA THR A 128 5.39 -27.19 16.95
C THR A 128 5.20 -26.40 15.67
N SER A 129 4.50 -25.25 15.69
CA SER A 129 4.30 -24.35 14.55
C SER A 129 4.47 -22.88 14.95
N ALA A 130 5.01 -22.05 14.05
CA ALA A 130 5.21 -20.62 14.31
C ALA A 130 5.20 -19.79 13.03
N TRP A 131 4.99 -18.48 13.16
CA TRP A 131 5.17 -17.49 12.10
C TRP A 131 6.66 -17.14 11.88
N SER A 132 7.05 -16.93 10.63
CA SER A 132 8.30 -16.29 10.20
C SER A 132 7.97 -15.12 9.28
N GLY A 133 8.76 -14.06 9.39
CA GLY A 133 8.63 -12.88 8.54
C GLY A 133 9.90 -12.63 7.74
N TRP A 134 9.72 -12.32 6.46
CA TRP A 134 10.81 -11.92 5.58
C TRP A 134 10.47 -10.64 4.85
N LYS A 135 11.40 -9.71 4.83
CA LYS A 135 11.31 -8.45 4.09
C LYS A 135 12.54 -8.31 3.21
N ASN A 136 12.34 -8.21 1.90
CA ASN A 136 13.40 -8.05 0.91
C ASN A 136 14.51 -9.10 1.04
N GLY A 137 14.11 -10.37 1.26
CA GLY A 137 15.02 -11.51 1.40
C GLY A 137 15.71 -11.62 2.77
N LYS A 138 15.39 -10.75 3.74
CA LYS A 138 15.96 -10.78 5.09
C LYS A 138 14.90 -11.18 6.11
N PHE A 139 15.27 -12.05 7.05
CA PHE A 139 14.42 -12.41 8.17
C PHE A 139 14.16 -11.19 9.07
N VAL A 140 12.92 -11.02 9.52
CA VAL A 140 12.47 -9.95 10.41
C VAL A 140 11.62 -10.57 11.52
N GLU A 141 12.04 -10.35 12.77
CA GLU A 141 11.40 -10.96 13.96
C GLU A 141 9.97 -10.44 14.19
N ASP A 142 9.77 -9.13 14.10
CA ASP A 142 8.46 -8.48 14.19
C ASP A 142 8.10 -7.80 12.88
N LEU A 143 7.78 -8.63 11.88
CA LEU A 143 7.39 -8.15 10.55
C LEU A 143 6.05 -7.41 10.56
N TRP A 144 5.14 -7.77 11.47
CA TRP A 144 3.81 -7.16 11.57
C TRP A 144 3.91 -5.67 11.90
N ALA A 145 4.85 -5.28 12.75
CA ALA A 145 5.10 -3.88 13.09
C ALA A 145 5.89 -3.09 12.03
N GLN A 146 6.41 -3.75 10.98
CA GLN A 146 7.14 -3.04 9.93
C GLN A 146 6.20 -2.19 9.10
N GLU A 147 6.64 -0.97 8.82
CA GLU A 147 6.00 -0.09 7.85
C GLU A 147 6.07 -0.72 6.46
N ILE A 148 4.97 -0.57 5.73
CA ILE A 148 4.92 -0.85 4.30
C ILE A 148 5.77 0.21 3.60
N ARG A 149 6.64 -0.21 2.70
CA ARG A 149 7.46 0.69 1.87
C ARG A 149 7.35 0.31 0.41
N ASP A 150 7.51 1.32 -0.44
CA ASP A 150 7.44 1.12 -1.88
C ASP A 150 8.44 0.05 -2.36
N LEU A 151 7.96 -0.84 -3.22
CA LEU A 151 8.67 -1.99 -3.80
C LEU A 151 9.13 -3.05 -2.81
N ASP A 152 8.66 -3.01 -1.56
CA ASP A 152 8.93 -4.07 -0.61
C ASP A 152 8.40 -5.41 -1.12
N ARG A 153 9.15 -6.48 -0.84
CA ARG A 153 8.76 -7.87 -1.07
C ARG A 153 8.69 -8.57 0.28
N VAL A 154 7.49 -8.89 0.74
CA VAL A 154 7.22 -9.32 2.12
C VAL A 154 6.53 -10.68 2.18
N LEU A 155 7.16 -11.66 2.84
CA LEU A 155 6.59 -12.99 3.06
C LEU A 155 6.28 -13.20 4.54
N PHE A 156 5.02 -13.51 4.83
CA PHE A 156 4.58 -14.08 6.09
C PHE A 156 4.39 -15.58 5.91
N SER A 157 5.09 -16.40 6.68
CA SER A 157 5.04 -17.86 6.56
C SER A 157 4.70 -18.48 7.91
N TYR A 158 3.70 -19.35 7.96
CA TYR A 158 3.32 -20.13 9.13
C TYR A 158 3.48 -21.62 8.84
N GLY A 159 4.08 -22.36 9.77
CA GLY A 159 4.18 -23.82 9.66
C GLY A 159 5.07 -24.42 10.73
N SER A 160 5.48 -25.68 10.55
CA SER A 160 6.24 -26.42 11.57
C SER A 160 7.59 -25.79 11.94
N VAL A 161 7.97 -25.82 13.23
CA VAL A 161 9.20 -25.20 13.81
C VAL A 161 10.38 -26.18 13.89
N LEU A 162 10.43 -27.22 13.05
CA LEU A 162 11.64 -28.02 12.93
C LEU A 162 12.71 -27.15 12.23
N SER A 163 13.65 -26.63 13.02
CA SER A 163 13.93 -25.18 13.16
C SER A 163 14.93 -24.53 12.21
N ASP A 164 15.57 -25.27 11.31
CA ASP A 164 16.48 -24.69 10.30
C ASP A 164 16.01 -24.90 8.86
N PHE A 165 15.19 -25.94 8.63
CA PHE A 165 14.74 -26.29 7.28
C PHE A 165 13.75 -25.27 6.73
N ARG A 166 12.76 -24.84 7.54
CA ARG A 166 11.74 -23.89 7.09
C ARG A 166 12.32 -22.53 6.71
N LEU A 167 13.28 -22.01 7.46
CA LEU A 167 13.91 -20.74 7.11
C LEU A 167 14.65 -20.81 5.77
N SER A 168 15.19 -21.99 5.43
CA SER A 168 15.81 -22.21 4.11
C SER A 168 14.78 -22.38 2.99
N GLU A 169 13.63 -23.00 3.24
CA GLU A 169 12.53 -23.11 2.28
C GLU A 169 11.89 -21.75 2.00
N ASP A 170 11.57 -20.98 3.04
CA ASP A 170 11.04 -19.62 2.90
C ASP A 170 12.01 -18.76 2.07
N ARG A 171 13.31 -18.84 2.38
CA ARG A 171 14.34 -18.12 1.63
C ARG A 171 14.41 -18.56 0.17
N LEU A 172 14.35 -19.86 -0.10
CA LEU A 172 14.34 -20.38 -1.46
C LEU A 172 13.10 -19.92 -2.23
N ALA A 173 11.93 -19.89 -1.57
CA ALA A 173 10.69 -19.39 -2.16
C ALA A 173 10.76 -17.89 -2.52
N LEU A 174 11.43 -17.08 -1.67
CA LEU A 174 11.71 -15.67 -1.94
C LEU A 174 12.63 -15.48 -3.14
N GLU A 175 13.73 -16.25 -3.19
CA GLU A 175 14.75 -16.18 -4.23
C GLU A 175 14.23 -16.70 -5.59
N SER A 176 13.37 -17.71 -5.58
CA SER A 176 12.75 -18.28 -6.79
C SER A 176 11.51 -17.51 -7.28
N GLY A 177 10.96 -16.60 -6.47
CA GLY A 177 9.71 -15.89 -6.80
C GLY A 177 8.47 -16.78 -6.77
N LEU A 178 8.52 -17.91 -6.04
CA LEU A 178 7.43 -18.90 -6.01
C LEU A 178 6.12 -18.30 -5.48
N PHE A 179 6.21 -17.47 -4.43
CA PHE A 179 5.03 -16.87 -3.79
C PHE A 179 4.97 -15.35 -3.97
N LEU A 180 6.12 -14.69 -4.06
CA LEU A 180 6.22 -13.25 -4.19
C LEU A 180 6.48 -12.82 -5.62
N THR A 181 5.59 -11.97 -6.09
CA THR A 181 5.70 -11.24 -7.34
C THR A 181 6.70 -10.09 -7.25
N SER A 182 6.71 -9.28 -8.30
CA SER A 182 7.40 -7.99 -8.37
C SER A 182 6.49 -6.97 -9.09
N GLU A 183 5.17 -7.08 -8.88
CA GLU A 183 4.17 -6.27 -9.59
C GLU A 183 3.99 -4.89 -8.94
N ALA A 184 4.45 -4.69 -7.69
CA ALA A 184 4.48 -3.37 -7.07
C ALA A 184 5.26 -2.35 -7.92
N CYS A 185 6.25 -2.79 -8.69
CA CYS A 185 7.00 -1.89 -9.58
C CYS A 185 6.15 -1.37 -10.75
N VAL A 186 5.15 -2.13 -11.20
CA VAL A 186 4.23 -1.72 -12.27
C VAL A 186 3.30 -0.65 -11.73
N GLN A 187 2.74 -0.89 -10.54
CA GLN A 187 1.87 0.06 -9.84
C GLN A 187 2.60 1.37 -9.50
N SER A 188 3.87 1.27 -9.09
CA SER A 188 4.73 2.41 -8.79
C SER A 188 5.31 3.11 -10.03
N GLY A 189 5.09 2.57 -11.24
CA GLY A 189 5.65 3.10 -12.48
C GLY A 189 7.18 2.99 -12.60
N THR A 190 7.85 2.26 -11.69
CA THR A 190 9.31 2.13 -11.66
C THR A 190 9.83 1.08 -12.65
N CYS A 191 8.95 0.21 -13.18
CA CYS A 191 9.29 -0.78 -14.20
C CYS A 191 8.45 -0.65 -15.47
N SER A 192 8.48 0.53 -16.11
CA SER A 192 7.72 0.86 -17.33
C SER A 192 7.86 -0.12 -18.51
N HIS A 193 8.93 -0.91 -18.56
CA HIS A 193 9.11 -1.97 -19.56
C HIS A 193 8.11 -3.13 -19.43
N ARG A 194 7.41 -3.24 -18.30
CA ARG A 194 6.39 -4.27 -18.03
C ARG A 194 4.97 -3.80 -18.26
N GLY A 195 4.78 -2.53 -18.65
CA GLY A 195 3.47 -1.91 -18.84
C GLY A 195 3.24 -0.74 -17.88
N THR A 196 2.01 -0.25 -17.89
CA THR A 196 1.53 0.81 -17.00
C THR A 196 0.36 0.27 -16.19
N SER A 197 0.29 0.61 -14.91
CA SER A 197 -0.87 0.30 -14.08
C SER A 197 -2.15 0.97 -14.62
N ALA A 198 -3.27 0.29 -14.44
CA ALA A 198 -4.57 0.94 -14.55
C ALA A 198 -4.70 1.99 -13.43
N PRO A 199 -5.48 3.06 -13.64
CA PRO A 199 -5.78 3.99 -12.56
C PRO A 199 -6.46 3.25 -11.41
N GLU A 200 -6.09 3.55 -10.16
CA GLU A 200 -6.66 2.89 -8.98
C GLU A 200 -8.15 3.20 -8.76
N ASN A 201 -8.58 4.35 -9.27
CA ASN A 201 -9.99 4.73 -9.31
C ASN A 201 -10.77 4.02 -10.43
N CYS A 202 -10.17 3.00 -11.05
CA CYS A 202 -10.79 2.22 -12.11
C CYS A 202 -10.74 0.75 -11.74
N GLY A 203 -11.67 0.33 -10.88
CA GLY A 203 -11.93 -1.07 -10.53
C GLY A 203 -12.35 -1.87 -11.76
N ASP A 204 -11.39 -2.41 -12.52
CA ASP A 204 -11.66 -3.24 -13.69
C ASP A 204 -11.92 -4.67 -13.20
N MET A 205 -13.16 -4.91 -12.77
CA MET A 205 -13.55 -6.19 -12.22
C MET A 205 -14.14 -7.11 -13.29
N PRO A 206 -13.72 -8.39 -13.35
CA PRO A 206 -14.28 -9.34 -14.30
C PRO A 206 -15.79 -9.49 -14.07
N SER A 207 -16.57 -9.73 -15.13
CA SER A 207 -18.05 -9.78 -15.06
C SER A 207 -18.63 -10.77 -14.03
N SER A 208 -17.84 -11.74 -13.58
CA SER A 208 -18.17 -12.62 -12.44
C SER A 208 -18.31 -11.89 -11.10
N PHE A 209 -17.62 -10.76 -10.93
CA PHE A 209 -17.68 -9.88 -9.76
C PHE A 209 -19.11 -9.45 -9.42
N TRP A 210 -19.85 -8.94 -10.42
CA TRP A 210 -21.23 -8.48 -10.21
C TRP A 210 -22.17 -9.63 -9.80
N LEU A 211 -21.91 -10.84 -10.30
CA LEU A 211 -22.68 -12.03 -9.92
C LEU A 211 -22.39 -12.48 -8.48
N ASP A 212 -21.14 -12.40 -8.03
CA ASP A 212 -20.77 -12.78 -6.66
C ASP A 212 -21.16 -11.72 -5.63
N LEU A 213 -21.13 -10.43 -6.00
CA LEU A 213 -21.65 -9.35 -5.15
C LEU A 213 -23.16 -9.46 -4.93
N LEU A 214 -23.91 -9.80 -5.99
CA LEU A 214 -25.35 -10.10 -5.91
C LEU A 214 -25.67 -11.35 -5.09
N ARG A 215 -24.70 -12.26 -4.91
CA ARG A 215 -24.84 -13.45 -4.03
C ARG A 215 -24.56 -13.13 -2.58
N LEU A 216 -23.65 -12.20 -2.31
CA LEU A 216 -23.34 -11.74 -0.95
C LEU A 216 -24.41 -10.79 -0.38
N SER A 217 -25.22 -10.16 -1.24
CA SER A 217 -26.32 -9.27 -0.85
C SER A 217 -27.68 -9.98 -0.65
N ARG A 218 -27.72 -11.31 -0.61
CA ARG A 218 -28.92 -12.13 -0.32
C ARG A 218 -28.74 -12.94 0.95
#